data_AF-A0A960R819-F1
#
_entry.id   AF-A0A960R819-F1
#
_cell.length_a   1.000
_cell.length_b   1.000
_cell.length_c   1.000
_cell.angle_alpha   90.00
_cell.angle_beta   90.00
_cell.angle_gamma   90.00
#
_symmetry.space_group_name_H-M   'P 1'
#
loop_
_entity.id
_entity.type
_entity.pdbx_description
1 polymer ?
#
loop_
_entity_poly.entity_id
_entity_poly.type
_entity_poly.pdbx_seq_one_letter_code
_entity_poly.pdbx_strand_id
1 'polypeptide(L)'
;ELDDSLWERLQEAAAKNGGSPGDGTLTEVADDFLIGEAITYGTSSFYDFLKKGNQGKKAYVCNGSTCLVAGTQDRVQAELEKHYKPEEIGHMCCLGRCHENSAFHIDGRNYSGQAIDDLSGLLKAGAVPSTHRVDPDGYPNMDAYHVGTSMAEPILTAPMPALEEFYALWERVLKSDPKDILAEVKTAT
;
A
#
# COMPACT_ATOMS: atom_id res chain seq x y z
N GLU A 1 -12.48 15.20 15.63
CA GLU A 1 -12.57 13.87 14.98
C GLU A 1 -13.19 12.89 15.96
N LEU A 2 -13.47 11.66 15.55
CA LEU A 2 -13.79 10.56 16.47
C LEU A 2 -12.45 10.00 16.96
N ASP A 3 -12.21 10.02 18.27
CA ASP A 3 -10.94 9.57 18.87
C ASP A 3 -10.84 8.04 19.03
N ASP A 4 -11.94 7.30 18.77
CA ASP A 4 -12.03 5.84 18.84
C ASP A 4 -12.98 5.33 17.74
N SER A 5 -12.43 5.06 16.54
CA SER A 5 -13.23 4.53 15.43
C SER A 5 -13.24 3.00 15.41
N LEU A 6 -14.37 2.41 15.00
CA LEU A 6 -14.50 0.95 14.83
C LEU A 6 -13.39 0.37 13.94
N TRP A 7 -13.01 1.11 12.90
CA TRP A 7 -11.95 0.69 11.97
C TRP A 7 -10.58 0.60 12.66
N GLU A 8 -10.19 1.62 13.41
CA GLU A 8 -8.92 1.63 14.14
C GLU A 8 -8.86 0.51 15.18
N ARG A 9 -9.94 0.31 15.94
CA ARG A 9 -10.06 -0.81 16.90
C ARG A 9 -9.85 -2.17 16.25
N LEU A 10 -10.48 -2.41 15.10
CA LEU A 10 -10.34 -3.67 14.37
C LEU A 10 -8.91 -3.84 13.82
N GLN A 11 -8.29 -2.78 13.31
CA GLN A 11 -6.90 -2.84 12.85
C GLN A 11 -5.92 -3.11 13.99
N GLU A 12 -6.08 -2.45 15.15
CA GLU A 12 -5.25 -2.70 16.32
C GLU A 12 -5.40 -4.13 16.85
N ALA A 13 -6.64 -4.62 16.91
CA ALA A 13 -6.93 -5.99 17.32
C ALA A 13 -6.27 -7.00 16.37
N ALA A 14 -6.31 -6.75 15.06
CA ALA A 14 -5.63 -7.57 14.08
C ALA A 14 -4.11 -7.52 14.21
N ALA A 15 -3.52 -6.34 14.37
CA ALA A 15 -2.09 -6.17 14.55
C ALA A 15 -1.58 -6.93 15.79
N LYS A 16 -2.33 -6.91 16.89
CA LYS A 16 -2.03 -7.65 18.13
C LYS A 16 -2.19 -9.16 18.01
N ASN A 17 -2.96 -9.64 17.03
CA ASN A 17 -3.28 -11.05 16.82
C ASN A 17 -2.80 -11.60 15.45
N GLY A 18 -1.74 -11.01 14.90
CA GLY A 18 -1.04 -11.55 13.74
C GLY A 18 -1.81 -11.42 12.42
N GLY A 19 -2.56 -10.33 12.23
CA GLY A 19 -3.22 -9.99 10.97
C GLY A 19 -4.70 -10.36 10.90
N SER A 20 -5.35 -10.73 12.01
CA SER A 20 -6.81 -10.85 12.09
C SER A 20 -7.26 -10.71 13.55
N PRO A 21 -8.35 -9.98 13.86
CA PRO A 21 -8.85 -9.87 15.23
C PRO A 21 -9.23 -11.24 15.81
N GLY A 22 -9.01 -11.43 17.12
CA GLY A 22 -9.49 -12.62 17.82
C GLY A 22 -11.00 -12.56 18.06
N ASP A 23 -11.66 -13.72 18.10
CA ASP A 23 -13.12 -13.79 18.29
C ASP A 23 -13.57 -13.10 19.59
N GLY A 24 -12.84 -13.29 20.70
CA GLY A 24 -13.15 -12.61 21.96
C GLY A 24 -13.02 -11.08 21.87
N THR A 25 -11.99 -10.58 21.17
CA THR A 25 -11.83 -9.13 20.95
C THR A 25 -12.93 -8.58 20.02
N LEU A 26 -13.42 -9.36 19.06
CA LEU A 26 -14.55 -8.96 18.22
C LEU A 26 -15.85 -8.84 19.03
N THR A 27 -16.06 -9.70 20.03
CA THR A 27 -17.17 -9.59 20.98
C THR A 27 -17.02 -8.35 21.84
N GLU A 28 -15.84 -8.09 22.41
CA GLU A 28 -15.57 -6.87 23.20
C GLU A 28 -15.83 -5.59 22.39
N VAL A 29 -15.36 -5.54 21.14
CA VAL A 29 -15.61 -4.41 20.23
C VAL A 29 -17.10 -4.29 19.89
N ALA A 30 -17.83 -5.40 19.79
CA ALA A 30 -19.28 -5.36 19.52
C ALA A 30 -20.03 -4.73 20.70
N ASP A 31 -19.68 -5.12 21.92
CA ASP A 31 -20.24 -4.57 23.15
C ASP A 31 -19.92 -3.07 23.32
N ASP A 32 -18.65 -2.68 23.12
CA ASP A 32 -18.20 -1.28 23.22
C ASP A 32 -18.96 -0.34 22.27
N PHE A 33 -19.23 -0.81 21.04
CA PHE A 33 -19.92 -0.04 20.00
C PHE A 33 -21.44 -0.26 19.98
N LEU A 34 -21.99 -1.06 20.90
CA LEU A 34 -23.42 -1.41 20.98
C LEU A 34 -23.99 -1.98 19.66
N ILE A 35 -23.21 -2.82 19.00
CA ILE A 35 -23.56 -3.51 17.76
C ILE A 35 -23.52 -5.03 17.95
N GLY A 36 -24.15 -5.79 17.06
CA GLY A 36 -24.11 -7.25 17.14
C GLY A 36 -22.74 -7.82 16.74
N GLU A 37 -22.33 -8.93 17.35
CA GLU A 37 -21.08 -9.65 17.00
C GLU A 37 -21.00 -10.01 15.50
N ALA A 38 -22.15 -10.31 14.88
CA ALA A 38 -22.23 -10.56 13.45
C ALA A 38 -21.75 -9.37 12.61
N ILE A 39 -21.90 -8.14 13.12
CA ILE A 39 -21.43 -6.92 12.46
C ILE A 39 -19.92 -6.79 12.58
N THR A 40 -19.34 -6.95 13.79
CA THR A 40 -17.88 -6.86 13.95
C THR A 40 -17.17 -7.97 13.18
N TYR A 41 -17.67 -9.19 13.24
CA TYR A 41 -17.17 -10.31 12.42
C TYR A 41 -17.34 -10.05 10.93
N GLY A 42 -18.53 -9.61 10.50
CA GLY A 42 -18.84 -9.28 9.11
C GLY A 42 -17.89 -8.22 8.56
N THR A 43 -17.74 -7.11 9.26
CA THR A 43 -16.81 -6.02 8.93
C THR A 43 -15.37 -6.51 8.88
N SER A 44 -14.89 -7.25 9.90
CA SER A 44 -13.52 -7.79 9.90
C SER A 44 -13.27 -8.75 8.73
N SER A 45 -14.25 -9.59 8.40
CA SER A 45 -14.12 -10.57 7.31
C SER A 45 -14.19 -9.96 5.91
N PHE A 46 -14.76 -8.75 5.78
CA PHE A 46 -14.86 -8.02 4.52
C PHE A 46 -13.50 -7.53 4.03
N TYR A 47 -12.62 -7.12 4.94
CA TYR A 47 -11.29 -6.62 4.59
C TYR A 47 -10.28 -7.76 4.46
N ASP A 48 -9.55 -7.76 3.35
CA ASP A 48 -8.61 -8.85 3.01
C ASP A 48 -7.54 -9.08 4.07
N PHE A 49 -7.10 -8.04 4.76
CA PHE A 49 -6.05 -8.11 5.78
C PHE A 49 -6.56 -8.24 7.21
N LEU A 50 -7.88 -8.27 7.42
CA LEU A 50 -8.49 -8.49 8.74
C LEU A 50 -9.23 -9.83 8.83
N LYS A 51 -9.52 -10.49 7.70
CA LYS A 51 -10.17 -11.80 7.70
C LYS A 51 -9.26 -12.88 8.29
N LYS A 52 -9.87 -13.93 8.87
CA LYS A 52 -9.13 -15.05 9.50
C LYS A 52 -8.10 -15.71 8.59
N GLY A 53 -8.37 -15.79 7.27
CA GLY A 53 -7.42 -16.36 6.31
C GLY A 53 -6.12 -15.57 6.16
N ASN A 54 -6.06 -14.33 6.65
CA ASN A 54 -4.87 -13.51 6.69
C ASN A 54 -4.03 -13.70 7.97
N GLN A 55 -4.55 -14.41 8.96
CA GLN A 55 -3.85 -14.63 10.20
C GLN A 55 -2.54 -15.40 9.96
N GLY A 56 -1.42 -14.85 10.44
CA GLY A 56 -0.09 -15.43 10.31
C GLY A 56 0.60 -15.19 8.97
N LYS A 57 0.01 -14.44 8.04
CA LYS A 57 0.65 -14.06 6.78
C LYS A 57 1.77 -13.04 7.03
N LYS A 58 2.94 -13.28 6.43
CA LYS A 58 4.18 -12.48 6.60
C LYS A 58 4.70 -11.91 5.28
N ALA A 59 4.45 -12.61 4.18
CA ALA A 59 4.83 -12.20 2.84
C ALA A 59 3.62 -12.31 1.90
N TYR A 60 3.56 -11.45 0.89
CA TYR A 60 2.47 -11.47 -0.09
C TYR A 60 3.00 -11.43 -1.51
N VAL A 61 2.46 -12.30 -2.36
CA VAL A 61 2.68 -12.29 -3.80
C VAL A 61 1.59 -11.45 -4.45
N CYS A 62 1.97 -10.50 -5.30
CA CYS A 62 0.99 -9.73 -6.08
C CYS A 62 0.16 -10.67 -6.97
N ASN A 63 -1.16 -10.52 -6.97
CA ASN A 63 -2.06 -11.21 -7.91
C ASN A 63 -2.80 -10.19 -8.82
N GLY A 64 -2.26 -8.98 -8.96
CA GLY A 64 -2.77 -7.99 -9.91
C GLY A 64 -2.60 -8.45 -11.36
N SER A 65 -3.55 -8.10 -12.22
CA SER A 65 -3.64 -8.61 -13.60
C SER A 65 -2.36 -8.39 -14.41
N THR A 66 -1.68 -7.24 -14.27
CA THR A 66 -0.41 -6.97 -14.99
C THR A 66 0.68 -7.95 -14.59
N CYS A 67 0.85 -8.24 -13.29
CA CYS A 67 1.86 -9.17 -12.81
C CYS A 67 1.55 -10.61 -13.23
N LEU A 68 0.27 -10.98 -13.25
CA LEU A 68 -0.19 -12.28 -13.75
C LEU A 68 0.07 -12.43 -15.26
N VAL A 69 -0.25 -11.41 -16.06
CA VAL A 69 0.02 -11.40 -17.51
C VAL A 69 1.52 -11.43 -17.81
N ALA A 70 2.34 -10.78 -16.99
CA ALA A 70 3.79 -10.84 -17.10
C ALA A 70 4.37 -12.24 -16.79
N GLY A 71 3.60 -13.13 -16.16
CA GLY A 71 4.03 -14.51 -15.83
C GLY A 71 5.17 -14.57 -14.81
N THR A 72 5.35 -13.52 -14.01
CA THR A 72 6.50 -13.40 -13.08
C THR A 72 6.21 -13.95 -11.68
N GLN A 73 4.94 -14.14 -11.33
CA GLN A 73 4.54 -14.41 -9.94
C GLN A 73 4.84 -15.84 -9.47
N ASP A 74 4.92 -16.82 -10.37
CA ASP A 74 5.34 -18.19 -10.02
C ASP A 74 6.79 -18.22 -9.52
N ARG A 75 7.66 -17.43 -10.15
CA ARG A 75 9.05 -17.23 -9.68
C ARG A 75 9.08 -16.55 -8.32
N VAL A 76 8.29 -15.49 -8.15
CA VAL A 76 8.22 -14.77 -6.86
C VAL A 76 7.76 -15.71 -5.74
N GLN A 77 6.71 -16.50 -5.98
CA GLN A 77 6.22 -17.51 -5.05
C GLN A 77 7.34 -18.49 -4.66
N ALA A 78 8.02 -19.07 -5.65
CA ALA A 78 9.09 -20.05 -5.42
C ALA A 78 10.27 -19.45 -4.63
N GLU A 79 10.63 -18.19 -4.85
CA GLU A 79 11.69 -17.53 -4.08
C GLU A 79 11.25 -17.25 -2.63
N LEU A 80 10.01 -16.83 -2.39
CA LEU A 80 9.49 -16.62 -1.04
C LEU A 80 9.40 -17.92 -0.24
N GLU A 81 9.02 -19.04 -0.88
CA GLU A 81 8.92 -20.36 -0.25
C GLU A 81 10.28 -20.90 0.28
N LYS A 82 11.41 -20.33 -0.16
CA LYS A 82 12.72 -20.65 0.41
C LYS A 82 12.93 -20.07 1.80
N HIS A 83 12.16 -19.06 2.18
CA HIS A 83 12.32 -18.29 3.42
C HIS A 83 11.10 -18.33 4.34
N TYR A 84 9.91 -18.53 3.78
CA TYR A 84 8.64 -18.57 4.48
C TYR A 84 7.94 -19.89 4.22
N LYS A 85 7.13 -20.34 5.18
CA LYS A 85 6.27 -21.50 4.94
C LYS A 85 5.13 -21.14 3.99
N PRO A 86 4.57 -22.09 3.22
CA PRO A 86 3.45 -21.83 2.32
C PRO A 86 2.27 -21.14 3.02
N GLU A 87 1.95 -21.53 4.26
CA GLU A 87 0.89 -20.92 5.06
C GLU A 87 1.18 -19.47 5.50
N GLU A 88 2.43 -19.03 5.49
CA GLU A 88 2.84 -17.65 5.81
C GLU A 88 2.81 -16.72 4.58
N ILE A 89 2.62 -17.29 3.38
CA ILE A 89 2.56 -16.54 2.12
C ILE A 89 1.11 -16.32 1.73
N GLY A 90 0.74 -15.06 1.53
CA GLY A 90 -0.58 -14.62 1.09
C GLY A 90 -0.54 -14.01 -0.31
N HIS A 91 -1.68 -13.48 -0.75
CA HIS A 91 -1.79 -12.71 -1.98
C HIS A 91 -2.30 -11.30 -1.69
N MET A 92 -1.82 -10.34 -2.47
CA MET A 92 -2.26 -8.94 -2.40
C MET A 92 -2.65 -8.42 -3.79
N CYS A 93 -3.87 -7.89 -3.89
CA CYS A 93 -4.46 -7.37 -5.13
C CYS A 93 -3.82 -6.03 -5.49
N CYS A 94 -2.80 -6.09 -6.36
CA CYS A 94 -1.99 -4.96 -6.82
C CYS A 94 -1.12 -4.33 -5.72
N LEU A 95 0.16 -4.11 -6.05
CA LEU A 95 1.14 -3.48 -5.16
C LEU A 95 1.62 -2.11 -5.66
N GLY A 96 1.00 -1.58 -6.73
CA GLY A 96 1.45 -0.33 -7.37
C GLY A 96 2.80 -0.47 -8.12
N ARG A 97 3.28 -1.70 -8.33
CA ARG A 97 4.57 -2.02 -8.98
C ARG A 97 4.40 -2.64 -10.37
N CYS A 98 3.32 -2.31 -11.06
CA CYS A 98 2.94 -2.96 -12.32
C CYS A 98 3.98 -2.78 -13.45
N HIS A 99 4.73 -1.68 -13.45
CA HIS A 99 5.73 -1.40 -14.48
C HIS A 99 6.93 -2.35 -14.40
N GLU A 100 7.41 -2.65 -13.20
CA GLU A 100 8.58 -3.52 -12.98
C GLU A 100 8.20 -5.00 -12.85
N ASN A 101 6.92 -5.30 -12.56
CA ASN A 101 6.42 -6.66 -12.30
C ASN A 101 7.19 -7.36 -11.16
N SER A 102 7.09 -8.70 -11.06
CA SER A 102 7.70 -9.50 -9.99
C SER A 102 7.44 -8.92 -8.60
N ALA A 103 6.21 -8.48 -8.36
CA ALA A 103 5.89 -7.64 -7.22
C ALA A 103 5.52 -8.48 -5.99
N PHE A 104 6.05 -8.10 -4.83
CA PHE A 104 5.78 -8.76 -3.54
C PHE A 104 5.83 -7.78 -2.38
N HIS A 105 5.25 -8.17 -1.24
CA HIS A 105 5.22 -7.37 -0.02
C HIS A 105 5.80 -8.16 1.16
N ILE A 106 6.68 -7.53 1.93
CA ILE A 106 7.24 -8.08 3.17
C ILE A 106 7.39 -6.92 4.17
N ASP A 107 6.96 -7.14 5.41
CA ASP A 107 7.23 -6.24 6.54
C ASP A 107 6.85 -4.77 6.28
N GLY A 108 5.65 -4.54 5.75
CA GLY A 108 5.16 -3.19 5.47
C GLY A 108 5.72 -2.55 4.20
N ARG A 109 6.54 -3.25 3.41
CA ARG A 109 7.24 -2.72 2.23
C ARG A 109 6.88 -3.50 0.97
N ASN A 110 6.61 -2.76 -0.10
CA ASN A 110 6.42 -3.32 -1.43
C ASN A 110 7.76 -3.37 -2.18
N TYR A 111 8.02 -4.45 -2.89
CA TYR A 111 9.20 -4.68 -3.70
C TYR A 111 8.82 -5.17 -5.10
N SER A 112 9.73 -5.03 -6.07
CA SER A 112 9.49 -5.44 -7.46
C SER A 112 10.77 -5.70 -8.27
N GLY A 113 10.59 -6.20 -9.48
CA GLY A 113 11.66 -6.37 -10.45
C GLY A 113 12.76 -7.30 -9.96
N GLN A 114 14.00 -6.80 -9.93
CA GLN A 114 15.19 -7.57 -9.51
C GLN A 114 15.33 -7.70 -7.98
N ALA A 115 14.49 -7.03 -7.19
CA ALA A 115 14.54 -7.15 -5.73
C ALA A 115 14.34 -8.60 -5.26
N ILE A 116 13.61 -9.42 -6.03
CA ILE A 116 13.39 -10.83 -5.72
C ILE A 116 14.66 -11.69 -5.83
N ASP A 117 15.70 -11.23 -6.54
CA ASP A 117 16.94 -11.98 -6.77
C ASP A 117 17.88 -12.03 -5.55
N ASP A 118 17.74 -11.08 -4.61
CA ASP A 118 18.53 -11.04 -3.37
C ASP A 118 17.63 -10.93 -2.13
N LEU A 119 16.68 -11.86 -2.02
CA LEU A 119 15.77 -11.92 -0.88
C LEU A 119 16.52 -12.12 0.45
N SER A 120 17.63 -12.87 0.44
CA SER A 120 18.46 -13.07 1.64
C SER A 120 19.14 -11.80 2.13
N GLY A 121 19.65 -10.96 1.21
CA GLY A 121 20.19 -9.65 1.53
C GLY A 121 19.10 -8.72 2.07
N LEU A 122 17.92 -8.74 1.45
CA LEU A 122 16.74 -8.00 1.87
C LEU A 122 16.35 -8.25 3.32
N LEU A 123 16.22 -9.53 3.69
CA LEU A 123 15.79 -9.92 5.04
C LEU A 123 16.83 -9.59 6.11
N LYS A 124 18.11 -9.51 5.76
CA LYS A 124 19.20 -9.14 6.70
C LYS A 124 19.35 -7.64 6.86
N ALA A 125 19.24 -6.88 5.77
CA ALA A 125 19.43 -5.43 5.77
C ALA A 125 18.15 -4.65 6.10
N GLY A 126 16.98 -5.30 6.02
CA GLY A 126 15.68 -4.65 6.11
C GLY A 126 15.31 -3.81 4.87
N ALA A 127 16.15 -3.77 3.83
CA ALA A 127 15.92 -3.08 2.55
C ALA A 127 16.92 -3.54 1.46
N VAL A 128 16.53 -3.48 0.18
CA VAL A 128 17.50 -3.52 -0.93
C VAL A 128 18.07 -2.10 -1.16
N PRO A 129 19.38 -1.93 -1.38
CA PRO A 129 19.89 -0.73 -2.04
C PRO A 129 19.45 -0.75 -3.51
N SER A 130 18.46 0.04 -3.91
CA SER A 130 18.14 0.18 -5.34
C SER A 130 19.08 1.14 -6.06
N THR A 131 19.25 0.87 -7.36
CA THR A 131 20.08 1.63 -8.31
C THR A 131 19.41 2.92 -8.78
N HIS A 132 18.14 3.12 -8.44
CA HIS A 132 17.33 4.30 -8.79
C HIS A 132 16.77 4.90 -7.50
N ARG A 133 17.63 5.65 -6.81
CA ARG A 133 17.30 6.24 -5.50
C ARG A 133 16.30 7.37 -5.66
N VAL A 134 15.03 7.09 -5.38
CA VAL A 134 14.25 8.02 -4.55
C VAL A 134 14.85 7.90 -3.15
N ASP A 135 15.28 9.01 -2.56
CA ASP A 135 16.03 9.02 -1.31
C ASP A 135 15.28 8.22 -0.21
N PRO A 136 15.75 7.01 0.17
CA PRO A 136 15.03 6.16 1.12
C PRO A 136 15.03 6.78 2.53
N ASP A 137 15.89 7.78 2.79
CA ASP A 137 15.96 8.50 4.06
C ASP A 137 14.74 9.40 4.29
N GLY A 138 13.96 9.70 3.24
CA GLY A 138 12.79 10.59 3.32
C GLY A 138 11.45 9.89 3.60
N TYR A 139 11.32 8.59 3.36
CA TYR A 139 10.03 7.88 3.44
C TYR A 139 10.17 6.48 4.06
N PRO A 140 9.83 6.32 5.35
CA PRO A 140 9.87 5.00 5.98
C PRO A 140 8.93 4.05 5.24
N ASN A 141 9.42 2.85 4.95
CA ASN A 141 8.69 1.75 4.30
C ASN A 141 8.48 1.82 2.79
N MET A 142 9.24 2.66 2.10
CA MET A 142 9.35 2.61 0.63
C MET A 142 10.68 1.97 0.22
N ASP A 143 10.63 0.97 -0.65
CA ASP A 143 11.83 0.56 -1.39
C ASP A 143 12.17 1.60 -2.47
N ALA A 144 13.36 1.51 -3.03
CA ALA A 144 13.72 2.34 -4.17
C ALA A 144 13.37 1.60 -5.47
N TYR A 145 12.61 2.26 -6.34
CA TYR A 145 12.02 1.70 -7.55
C TYR A 145 12.07 2.73 -8.67
N HIS A 146 11.89 2.29 -9.92
CA HIS A 146 11.90 3.21 -11.05
C HIS A 146 10.69 4.17 -11.04
N VAL A 147 10.97 5.48 -11.02
CA VAL A 147 9.98 6.55 -11.23
C VAL A 147 10.34 7.32 -12.50
N GLY A 148 9.41 7.38 -13.45
CA GLY A 148 9.62 8.10 -14.72
C GLY A 148 8.33 8.33 -15.49
N THR A 149 8.41 9.11 -16.57
CA THR A 149 7.28 9.42 -17.45
C THR A 149 7.69 9.31 -18.91
N SER A 150 6.76 8.94 -19.78
CA SER A 150 6.90 9.00 -21.23
C SER A 150 6.41 10.33 -21.82
N MET A 151 5.90 11.24 -20.99
CA MET A 151 5.44 12.55 -21.43
C MET A 151 6.63 13.43 -21.85
N ALA A 152 6.50 14.09 -23.00
CA ALA A 152 7.47 15.08 -23.45
C ALA A 152 7.61 16.25 -22.46
N GLU A 153 6.49 16.65 -21.85
CA GLU A 153 6.43 17.65 -20.79
C GLU A 153 5.92 16.97 -19.51
N PRO A 154 6.82 16.54 -18.61
CA PRO A 154 6.44 15.95 -17.34
C PRO A 154 5.61 16.91 -16.48
N ILE A 155 4.56 16.39 -15.83
CA ILE A 155 3.79 17.15 -14.84
C ILE A 155 4.22 16.73 -13.42
N LEU A 156 4.07 15.44 -13.08
CA LEU A 156 4.34 14.93 -11.73
C LEU A 156 5.82 14.62 -11.46
N THR A 157 6.59 14.30 -12.49
CA THR A 157 8.04 14.02 -12.37
C THR A 157 8.90 15.19 -12.85
N ALA A 158 8.29 16.35 -13.10
CA ALA A 158 9.03 17.58 -13.35
C ALA A 158 9.75 18.04 -12.07
N PRO A 159 10.86 18.78 -12.19
CA PRO A 159 11.44 19.49 -11.06
C PRO A 159 10.38 20.38 -10.40
N MET A 160 10.38 20.41 -9.07
CA MET A 160 9.53 21.33 -8.32
C MET A 160 9.84 22.78 -8.75
N PRO A 161 8.84 23.58 -9.14
CA PRO A 161 9.06 25.00 -9.43
C PRO A 161 9.44 25.75 -8.14
N ALA A 162 9.80 27.03 -8.27
CA ALA A 162 10.04 27.86 -7.08
C ALA A 162 8.78 27.87 -6.18
N LEU A 163 8.97 27.97 -4.86
CA LEU A 163 7.87 27.85 -3.90
C LEU A 163 6.81 28.95 -4.13
N GLU A 164 7.27 30.14 -4.52
CA GLU A 164 6.43 31.28 -4.86
C GLU A 164 5.57 30.99 -6.10
N GLU A 165 6.16 30.37 -7.14
CA GLU A 165 5.42 29.97 -8.35
C GLU A 165 4.41 28.86 -8.04
N PHE A 166 4.79 27.91 -7.18
CA PHE A 166 3.90 26.84 -6.73
C PHE A 166 2.65 27.39 -6.01
N TYR A 167 2.84 28.32 -5.07
CA TYR A 167 1.73 28.90 -4.31
C TYR A 167 0.96 29.98 -5.07
N ALA A 168 1.53 30.61 -6.10
CA ALA A 168 0.85 31.63 -6.88
C ALA A 168 -0.49 31.15 -7.45
N LEU A 169 -0.56 29.90 -7.91
CA LEU A 169 -1.80 29.29 -8.38
C LEU A 169 -2.83 29.20 -7.26
N TRP A 170 -2.43 28.70 -6.09
CA TRP A 170 -3.32 28.57 -4.93
C TRP A 170 -3.82 29.93 -4.43
N GLU A 171 -2.95 30.92 -4.36
CA GLU A 171 -3.34 32.28 -3.98
C GLU A 171 -4.33 32.91 -4.95
N ARG A 172 -4.14 32.71 -6.26
CA ARG A 172 -5.09 33.14 -7.28
C ARG A 172 -6.46 32.51 -7.02
N VAL A 173 -6.50 31.18 -6.86
CA VAL A 173 -7.74 30.42 -6.64
C VAL A 173 -8.48 30.91 -5.39
N LEU A 174 -7.77 31.16 -4.29
CA LEU A 174 -8.37 31.66 -3.05
C LEU A 174 -8.94 33.09 -3.17
N LYS A 175 -8.40 33.91 -4.07
CA LYS A 175 -8.85 35.29 -4.31
C LYS A 175 -9.95 35.38 -5.37
N SER A 176 -10.20 34.32 -6.13
CA SER A 176 -11.21 34.27 -7.19
C SER A 176 -12.61 33.90 -6.66
N ASP A 177 -13.66 34.23 -7.41
CA ASP A 177 -15.00 33.73 -7.12
C ASP A 177 -15.04 32.21 -7.37
N PRO A 178 -15.55 31.39 -6.42
CA PRO A 178 -15.64 29.94 -6.61
C PRO A 178 -16.39 29.51 -7.88
N LYS A 179 -17.33 30.32 -8.38
CA LYS A 179 -18.04 30.05 -9.64
C LYS A 179 -17.15 30.20 -10.86
N ASP A 180 -16.21 31.14 -10.82
CA ASP A 180 -15.26 31.36 -11.91
C ASP A 180 -14.25 30.22 -11.97
N ILE A 181 -13.73 29.78 -10.81
CA ILE A 181 -12.87 28.59 -10.73
C ILE A 181 -13.60 27.33 -11.20
N LEU A 182 -14.85 27.15 -10.78
CA LEU A 182 -15.68 26.05 -11.27
C LEU A 182 -15.92 26.13 -12.78
N ALA A 183 -16.11 27.31 -13.34
CA ALA A 183 -16.26 27.51 -14.78
C ALA A 183 -14.96 27.17 -15.54
N GLU A 184 -13.81 27.61 -15.04
CA GLU A 184 -12.48 27.29 -15.58
C GLU A 184 -12.28 25.77 -15.66
N VAL A 185 -12.52 25.04 -14.55
CA VAL A 185 -12.42 23.58 -14.49
C VAL A 185 -13.39 22.91 -15.46
N LYS A 186 -14.61 23.44 -15.64
CA LYS A 186 -15.59 22.90 -16.59
C LYS A 186 -15.17 23.03 -18.05
N THR A 187 -14.35 24.03 -18.37
CA THR A 187 -13.89 24.29 -19.75
C THR A 187 -12.49 23.74 -20.03
N ALA A 188 -11.80 23.21 -19.03
CA ALA A 188 -10.49 22.57 -19.16
C ALA A 188 -10.65 21.17 -19.76
N THR A 189 -10.82 21.10 -21.08
CA THR A 189 -10.80 19.88 -21.91
C THR A 189 -9.98 20.12 -23.15
#